data_AF-A0A1E1X228-F1
#
_entry.id   AF-A0A1E1X228-F1
#
_cell.length_a   1.000
_cell.length_b   1.000
_cell.length_c   1.000
_cell.angle_alpha   90.00
_cell.angle_beta   90.00
_cell.angle_gamma   90.00
#
_symmetry.space_group_name_H-M   'P 1'
#
loop_
_entity.id
_entity.type
_entity.pdbx_description
1 polymer ?
#
loop_
_entity_poly.entity_id
_entity_poly.type
_entity_poly.pdbx_seq_one_letter_code
_entity_poly.pdbx_strand_id
1 'polypeptide(L)'
;MAHMAALRCVLRAGRMPAISCSRRYESTAGGEKPTDVKTEGSEDATGKKKGGFAEAFLKFQDMASRTAAAEPPQRFSTLLRNSKWIDLGDPEGRIVIGRIFHIVEDDLYIDFGGKFHCVCRRPARNSGEYIRGARVRLRLNDMEMSSRFLGAEKDLTLLEADATLLGLYRTEARKPKAQP
;
A
#
# COMPACT_ATOMS: atom_id res chain seq x y z
N MET A 1 36.66 4.87 -61.25
CA MET A 1 35.27 4.82 -60.76
C MET A 1 35.30 4.82 -59.25
N ALA A 2 34.79 5.91 -58.67
CA ALA A 2 34.63 6.10 -57.24
C ALA A 2 33.54 5.18 -56.70
N HIS A 3 33.70 4.65 -55.49
CA HIS A 3 32.57 4.46 -54.59
C HIS A 3 33.04 4.62 -53.14
N MET A 4 32.47 5.66 -52.52
CA MET A 4 32.59 6.03 -51.11
C MET A 4 31.91 4.99 -50.22
N ALA A 5 32.48 4.73 -49.04
CA ALA A 5 31.72 4.28 -47.88
C ALA A 5 32.20 5.06 -46.65
N ALA A 6 31.36 5.97 -46.16
CA ALA A 6 31.53 6.67 -44.89
C ALA A 6 30.26 6.41 -44.06
N LEU A 7 30.40 5.70 -42.95
CA LEU A 7 29.35 5.54 -41.95
C LEU A 7 29.78 6.30 -40.70
N ARG A 8 29.19 7.48 -40.50
CA ARG A 8 29.30 8.27 -39.26
C ARG A 8 28.44 7.63 -38.18
N CYS A 9 29.07 7.18 -37.10
CA CYS A 9 28.42 6.85 -35.84
C CYS A 9 28.28 8.14 -35.00
N VAL A 10 27.05 8.50 -34.60
CA VAL A 10 26.80 9.60 -33.65
C VAL A 10 26.27 8.98 -32.35
N LEU A 11 27.14 8.94 -31.32
CA LEU A 11 26.77 8.58 -29.96
C LEU A 11 26.24 9.83 -29.24
N ARG A 12 24.96 9.79 -28.81
CA ARG A 12 24.39 10.78 -27.89
C ARG A 12 24.42 10.20 -26.47
N ALA A 13 25.36 10.67 -25.66
CA ALA A 13 25.41 10.37 -24.23
C ALA A 13 24.47 11.33 -23.46
N GLY A 14 23.39 10.78 -22.91
CA GLY A 14 22.49 11.48 -21.98
C GLY A 14 22.85 11.12 -20.54
N ARG A 15 23.31 12.10 -19.77
CA ARG A 15 23.70 11.99 -18.36
C ARG A 15 22.46 12.19 -17.49
N MET A 16 22.05 11.17 -16.74
CA MET A 16 20.97 11.25 -15.73
C MET A 16 21.59 11.51 -14.35
N PRO A 17 21.05 12.41 -13.51
CA PRO A 17 21.52 12.56 -12.13
C PRO A 17 20.89 11.51 -11.22
N ALA A 18 21.71 10.96 -10.32
CA ALA A 18 21.29 10.08 -9.25
C ALA A 18 20.64 10.90 -8.13
N ILE A 19 19.42 10.55 -7.75
CA ILE A 19 18.78 11.09 -6.54
C ILE A 19 18.94 10.03 -5.45
N SER A 20 19.97 10.20 -4.62
CA SER A 20 20.14 9.47 -3.37
C SER A 20 19.20 10.05 -2.32
N CYS A 21 18.13 9.32 -1.98
CA CYS A 21 17.26 9.66 -0.88
C CYS A 21 17.74 8.93 0.38
N SER A 22 18.63 9.56 1.16
CA SER A 22 18.92 9.13 2.53
C SER A 22 18.00 9.89 3.47
N ARG A 23 16.92 9.25 3.92
CA ARG A 23 16.09 9.79 5.01
C ARG A 23 16.60 9.21 6.33
N ARG A 24 17.52 9.94 6.96
CA ARG A 24 17.90 9.75 8.37
C ARG A 24 16.85 10.50 9.20
N TYR A 25 16.08 9.77 10.00
CA TYR A 25 15.19 10.34 11.02
C TYR A 25 16.03 10.54 12.27
N GLU A 26 16.24 11.80 12.66
CA GLU A 26 16.80 12.15 13.95
C GLU A 26 15.96 13.30 14.51
N SER A 27 15.57 13.13 15.77
CA SER A 27 14.53 13.86 16.46
C SER A 27 15.17 14.92 17.34
N THR A 28 14.80 16.20 17.21
CA THR A 28 14.90 17.17 18.31
C THR A 28 13.80 18.22 18.17
N ALA A 29 12.98 18.29 19.23
CA ALA A 29 12.07 19.38 19.50
C ALA A 29 12.84 20.70 19.66
N GLY A 30 12.29 21.78 19.13
CA GLY A 30 12.81 23.14 19.29
C GLY A 30 11.95 24.11 18.50
N GLY A 31 11.38 25.09 19.19
CA GLY A 31 10.28 25.91 18.70
C GLY A 31 10.64 26.92 17.60
N GLU A 32 9.60 27.51 17.02
CA GLU A 32 9.30 28.96 17.10
C GLU A 32 8.06 29.24 16.24
N LYS A 33 7.10 29.98 16.78
CA LYS A 33 5.94 30.47 16.02
C LYS A 33 6.41 31.60 15.12
N PRO A 34 6.23 31.56 13.79
CA PRO A 34 6.46 32.73 12.97
C PRO A 34 5.30 33.70 13.17
N THR A 35 5.69 34.91 13.55
CA THR A 35 4.86 36.10 13.72
C THR A 35 4.09 36.45 12.44
N ASP A 36 2.80 36.76 12.60
CA ASP A 36 1.93 37.33 11.59
C ASP A 36 2.53 38.59 10.95
N VAL A 37 2.87 38.51 9.67
CA VAL A 37 3.03 39.70 8.83
C VAL A 37 1.70 39.93 8.12
N LYS A 38 0.91 40.84 8.68
CA LYS A 38 -0.22 41.47 7.96
C LYS A 38 0.33 42.23 6.75
N THR A 39 -0.13 41.89 5.56
CA THR A 39 -0.16 42.82 4.44
C THR A 39 -1.62 42.95 4.02
N GLU A 40 -2.17 44.12 4.32
CA GLU A 40 -3.52 44.53 3.97
C GLU A 40 -3.52 45.08 2.53
N GLY A 41 -4.55 44.73 1.76
CA GLY A 41 -5.01 45.51 0.60
C GLY A 41 -4.69 44.97 -0.80
N SER A 42 -5.66 44.28 -1.41
CA SER A 42 -6.36 44.80 -2.60
C SER A 42 -7.47 43.82 -3.03
N GLU A 43 -8.70 44.32 -3.04
CA GLU A 43 -9.87 43.65 -3.61
C GLU A 43 -9.73 43.49 -5.14
N ASP A 44 -10.29 42.38 -5.62
CA ASP A 44 -10.66 42.02 -6.99
C ASP A 44 -9.70 42.30 -8.16
N ALA A 45 -8.97 41.24 -8.54
CA ALA A 45 -8.57 41.01 -9.93
C ALA A 45 -9.40 39.85 -10.50
N THR A 46 -10.59 40.17 -11.00
CA THR A 46 -11.35 39.31 -11.91
C THR A 46 -10.47 38.91 -13.11
N GLY A 47 -10.22 37.60 -13.25
CA GLY A 47 -9.85 37.00 -14.54
C GLY A 47 -8.38 36.69 -14.86
N LYS A 48 -7.42 36.78 -13.93
CA LYS A 48 -6.06 36.26 -14.19
C LYS A 48 -5.95 34.78 -13.82
N LYS A 49 -5.72 33.91 -14.82
CA LYS A 49 -5.49 32.47 -14.65
C LYS A 49 -4.35 32.27 -13.64
N LYS A 50 -4.68 31.74 -12.45
CA LYS A 50 -3.68 31.38 -11.44
C LYS A 50 -2.65 30.45 -12.10
N GLY A 51 -1.36 30.70 -11.88
CA GLY A 51 -0.30 29.86 -12.45
C GLY A 51 -0.41 28.40 -11.99
N GLY A 52 0.14 27.45 -12.76
CA GLY A 52 -0.06 26.01 -12.54
C GLY A 52 0.32 25.51 -11.13
N PHE A 53 1.33 26.12 -10.50
CA PHE A 53 1.70 25.82 -9.10
C PHE A 53 0.66 26.31 -8.09
N ALA A 54 0.11 27.52 -8.27
CA ALA A 54 -0.91 28.08 -7.39
C ALA A 54 -2.22 27.29 -7.49
N GLU A 55 -2.58 26.84 -8.69
CA GLU A 55 -3.75 25.98 -8.89
C GLU A 55 -3.57 24.59 -8.25
N ALA A 56 -2.40 23.97 -8.38
CA ALA A 56 -2.09 22.71 -7.73
C ALA A 56 -2.12 22.84 -6.20
N PHE A 57 -1.54 23.91 -5.65
CA PHE A 57 -1.55 24.15 -4.20
C PHE A 57 -2.96 24.29 -3.64
N LEU A 58 -3.83 25.07 -4.30
CA LEU A 58 -5.23 25.20 -3.91
C LEU A 58 -5.99 23.86 -4.01
N LYS A 59 -5.73 23.05 -5.03
CA LYS A 59 -6.30 21.69 -5.15
C LYS A 59 -5.83 20.76 -4.04
N PHE A 60 -4.56 20.82 -3.65
CA PHE A 60 -4.03 20.04 -2.53
C PHE A 60 -4.62 20.48 -1.19
N GLN A 61 -4.79 21.79 -0.98
CA GLN A 61 -5.40 22.32 0.23
C GLN A 61 -6.89 21.95 0.33
N ASP A 62 -7.61 21.96 -0.81
CA ASP A 62 -9.01 21.56 -0.88
C ASP A 62 -9.20 20.04 -0.73
N MET A 63 -8.25 19.23 -1.20
CA MET A 63 -8.22 17.79 -0.88
C MET A 63 -7.91 17.55 0.58
N ALA A 64 -6.92 18.27 1.13
CA ALA A 64 -6.54 18.15 2.53
C ALA A 64 -7.70 18.54 3.46
N SER A 65 -8.43 19.61 3.15
CA SER A 65 -9.60 20.06 3.93
C SER A 65 -10.74 19.03 3.87
N ARG A 66 -10.99 18.39 2.72
CA ARG A 66 -11.98 17.30 2.58
C ARG A 66 -11.60 16.07 3.39
N THR A 67 -10.33 15.71 3.46
CA THR A 67 -9.83 14.61 4.33
C THR A 67 -9.70 15.00 5.80
N ALA A 68 -9.61 16.29 6.11
CA ALA A 68 -9.43 16.83 7.46
C ALA A 68 -10.74 17.24 8.14
N ALA A 69 -11.88 17.16 7.44
CA ALA A 69 -13.19 17.15 8.08
C ALA A 69 -13.25 15.90 8.96
N ALA A 70 -12.81 16.05 10.22
CA ALA A 70 -12.87 15.00 11.21
C ALA A 70 -14.33 14.58 11.35
N GLU A 71 -14.64 13.39 10.86
CA GLU A 71 -15.95 12.76 11.05
C GLU A 71 -16.35 12.90 12.53
N PRO A 72 -17.61 13.29 12.82
CA PRO A 72 -18.06 13.42 14.19
C PRO A 72 -17.81 12.11 14.94
N PRO A 73 -17.50 12.15 16.24
CA PRO A 73 -17.15 10.95 17.00
C PRO A 73 -18.26 9.90 16.89
N GLN A 74 -17.98 8.82 16.17
CA GLN A 74 -18.92 7.73 15.96
C GLN A 74 -18.92 6.79 17.15
N ARG A 75 -20.08 6.21 17.47
CA ARG A 75 -20.19 5.17 18.50
C ARG A 75 -19.50 3.90 18.01
N PHE A 76 -18.96 3.10 18.94
CA PHE A 76 -18.35 1.81 18.64
C PHE A 76 -19.26 0.89 17.81
N SER A 77 -20.57 0.86 18.11
CA SER A 77 -21.53 0.07 17.35
C SER A 77 -21.65 0.48 15.89
N THR A 78 -21.55 1.79 15.59
CA THR A 78 -21.54 2.30 14.22
C THR A 78 -20.26 1.90 13.49
N LEU A 79 -19.10 2.05 14.15
CA LEU A 79 -17.81 1.65 13.59
C LEU A 79 -17.75 0.15 13.31
N LEU A 80 -18.22 -0.67 14.25
CA LEU A 80 -18.23 -2.12 14.11
C LEU A 80 -19.13 -2.55 12.94
N ARG A 81 -20.35 -2.00 12.85
CA ARG A 81 -21.30 -2.31 11.77
C ARG A 81 -20.80 -1.92 10.38
N ASN A 82 -20.01 -0.85 10.28
CA ASN A 82 -19.42 -0.37 9.02
C ASN A 82 -17.98 -0.87 8.81
N SER A 83 -17.53 -1.85 9.60
CA SER A 83 -16.17 -2.39 9.47
C SER A 83 -16.13 -3.45 8.36
N LYS A 84 -15.04 -3.46 7.61
CA LYS A 84 -14.80 -4.45 6.54
C LYS A 84 -14.86 -5.89 7.02
N TRP A 85 -14.62 -6.12 8.32
CA TRP A 85 -14.74 -7.42 8.94
C TRP A 85 -16.19 -7.89 9.00
N ILE A 86 -17.11 -7.02 9.45
CA ILE A 86 -18.54 -7.34 9.48
C ILE A 86 -19.10 -7.41 8.06
N ASP A 87 -18.63 -6.54 7.14
CA ASP A 87 -19.03 -6.56 5.73
C ASP A 87 -18.64 -7.85 5.00
N LEU A 88 -17.55 -8.51 5.42
CA LEU A 88 -17.06 -9.74 4.82
C LEU A 88 -18.06 -10.90 4.97
N GLY A 89 -18.79 -10.92 6.09
CA GLY A 89 -19.72 -11.99 6.43
C GLY A 89 -18.99 -13.31 6.69
N ASP A 90 -19.53 -14.40 6.12
CA ASP A 90 -18.91 -15.72 6.20
C ASP A 90 -17.52 -15.71 5.51
N PRO A 91 -16.43 -16.03 6.26
CA PRO A 91 -15.08 -16.03 5.75
C PRO A 91 -14.80 -17.13 4.73
N GLU A 92 -15.52 -18.26 4.79
CA GLU A 92 -15.17 -19.44 3.99
C GLU A 92 -15.27 -19.14 2.49
N GLY A 93 -14.17 -19.36 1.77
CA GLY A 93 -14.07 -19.13 0.33
C GLY A 93 -13.90 -17.67 -0.10
N ARG A 94 -13.85 -16.71 0.84
CA ARG A 94 -13.65 -15.29 0.50
C ARG A 94 -12.20 -15.02 0.10
N ILE A 95 -12.03 -14.17 -0.90
CA ILE A 95 -10.69 -13.75 -1.35
C ILE A 95 -10.33 -12.43 -0.70
N VAL A 96 -9.22 -12.42 0.04
CA VAL A 96 -8.69 -11.25 0.73
C VAL A 96 -7.26 -10.95 0.30
N ILE A 97 -6.78 -9.75 0.62
CA ILE A 97 -5.41 -9.34 0.33
C ILE A 97 -4.65 -9.30 1.65
N GLY A 98 -3.60 -10.12 1.73
CA GLY A 98 -2.66 -10.16 2.85
C GLY A 98 -1.32 -9.51 2.54
N ARG A 99 -0.51 -9.32 3.58
CA ARG A 99 0.88 -8.85 3.51
C ARG A 99 1.77 -9.82 4.26
N ILE A 100 2.84 -10.28 3.62
CA ILE A 100 3.85 -11.12 4.27
C ILE A 100 4.61 -10.27 5.29
N PHE A 101 4.61 -10.63 6.57
CA PHE A 101 5.34 -9.87 7.60
C PHE A 101 6.57 -10.61 8.12
N HIS A 102 6.59 -11.94 8.05
CA HIS A 102 7.72 -12.76 8.46
C HIS A 102 7.87 -13.98 7.53
N ILE A 103 9.09 -14.44 7.36
CA ILE A 103 9.43 -15.57 6.49
C ILE A 103 10.41 -16.44 7.28
N VAL A 104 10.05 -17.70 7.48
CA VAL A 104 10.91 -18.71 8.11
C VAL A 104 11.08 -19.83 7.10
N GLU A 105 12.30 -20.00 6.59
CA GLU A 105 12.60 -21.02 5.58
C GLU A 105 11.64 -20.91 4.38
N ASP A 106 10.72 -21.87 4.22
CA ASP A 106 9.68 -21.91 3.19
C ASP A 106 8.29 -21.49 3.66
N ASP A 107 8.11 -21.22 4.95
CA ASP A 107 6.83 -20.81 5.53
C ASP A 107 6.70 -19.28 5.51
N LEU A 108 5.55 -18.82 5.00
CA LEU A 108 5.21 -17.41 4.84
C LEU A 108 4.15 -17.03 5.86
N TYR A 109 4.51 -16.15 6.80
CA TYR A 109 3.58 -15.58 7.77
C TYR A 109 2.91 -14.35 7.17
N ILE A 110 1.59 -14.42 6.98
CA ILE A 110 0.81 -13.45 6.22
C ILE A 110 -0.30 -12.88 7.09
N ASP A 111 -0.32 -11.55 7.21
CA ASP A 111 -1.37 -10.82 7.88
C ASP A 111 -2.34 -10.22 6.86
N PHE A 112 -3.65 -10.43 7.06
CA PHE A 112 -4.72 -9.89 6.22
C PHE A 112 -5.67 -8.96 7.00
N GLY A 113 -5.29 -8.56 8.22
CA GLY A 113 -6.05 -7.64 9.08
C GLY A 113 -7.09 -8.34 9.96
N GLY A 114 -6.97 -9.66 10.11
CA GLY A 114 -7.77 -10.43 11.06
C GLY A 114 -7.15 -10.51 12.45
N LYS A 115 -7.79 -11.26 13.35
CA LYS A 115 -7.28 -11.54 14.70
C LYS A 115 -6.00 -12.37 14.64
N PHE A 116 -5.99 -13.41 13.80
CA PHE A 116 -4.85 -14.28 13.59
C PHE A 116 -4.31 -14.14 12.16
N HIS A 117 -3.02 -14.35 12.01
CA HIS A 117 -2.37 -14.46 10.71
C HIS A 117 -2.51 -15.88 10.18
N CYS A 118 -2.25 -16.07 8.88
CA CYS A 118 -2.15 -17.40 8.29
C CYS A 118 -0.70 -17.71 7.95
N VAL A 119 -0.35 -19.01 8.02
CA VAL A 119 0.94 -19.52 7.59
C VAL A 119 0.72 -20.32 6.31
N CYS A 120 1.37 -19.91 5.23
CA CYS A 120 1.29 -20.62 3.95
C CYS A 120 2.69 -21.00 3.47
N ARG A 121 2.83 -22.17 2.86
CA ARG A 121 4.08 -22.57 2.21
C ARG A 121 4.36 -21.73 0.97
N ARG A 122 5.64 -21.45 0.74
CA ARG A 122 6.13 -20.74 -0.45
C ARG A 122 5.85 -21.57 -1.71
N PRO A 123 5.18 -20.99 -2.72
CA PRO A 123 4.96 -21.67 -3.99
C PRO A 123 6.30 -21.94 -4.71
N ALA A 124 6.43 -23.12 -5.30
CA ALA A 124 7.61 -23.49 -6.08
C ALA A 124 7.80 -22.58 -7.31
N ARG A 125 6.69 -22.12 -7.89
CA ARG A 125 6.69 -21.20 -9.03
C ARG A 125 6.88 -19.76 -8.55
N ASN A 126 7.87 -19.07 -9.08
CA ASN A 126 8.20 -17.67 -8.77
C ASN A 126 8.46 -17.42 -7.28
N SER A 127 9.09 -18.39 -6.59
CA SER A 127 9.40 -18.35 -5.15
C SER A 127 10.11 -17.05 -4.72
N GLY A 128 11.03 -16.53 -5.53
CA GLY A 128 11.79 -15.31 -5.24
C GLY A 128 10.97 -14.02 -5.20
N GLU A 129 9.72 -14.01 -5.68
CA GLU A 129 8.86 -12.83 -5.61
C GLU A 129 8.14 -12.70 -4.25
N TYR A 130 8.10 -13.77 -3.45
CA TYR A 130 7.46 -13.81 -2.14
C TYR A 130 8.41 -13.32 -1.05
N ILE A 131 8.66 -12.02 -1.03
CA ILE A 131 9.52 -11.35 -0.05
C ILE A 131 8.71 -10.72 1.08
N ARG A 132 9.38 -10.43 2.20
CA ARG A 132 8.79 -9.70 3.32
C ARG A 132 8.24 -8.36 2.84
N GLY A 133 6.98 -8.08 3.19
CA GLY A 133 6.25 -6.88 2.79
C GLY A 133 5.46 -7.01 1.49
N ALA A 134 5.64 -8.10 0.72
CA ALA A 134 4.86 -8.34 -0.48
C ALA A 134 3.37 -8.55 -0.16
N ARG A 135 2.51 -8.07 -1.06
CA ARG A 135 1.06 -8.25 -0.97
C ARG A 135 0.66 -9.51 -1.73
N VAL A 136 -0.20 -10.31 -1.14
CA VAL A 136 -0.64 -11.60 -1.69
C VAL A 136 -2.15 -11.71 -1.65
N ARG A 137 -2.71 -12.52 -2.55
CA ARG A 137 -4.12 -12.89 -2.55
C ARG A 137 -4.26 -14.22 -1.83
N LEU A 138 -5.17 -14.24 -0.87
CA LEU A 138 -5.51 -15.41 -0.07
C LEU A 138 -6.96 -15.77 -0.30
N ARG A 139 -7.27 -17.05 -0.32
CA ARG A 139 -8.63 -17.56 -0.12
C ARG A 139 -8.73 -18.01 1.33
N LEU A 140 -9.61 -17.39 2.10
CA LEU A 140 -9.86 -17.77 3.48
C LEU A 140 -10.64 -19.08 3.51
N ASN A 141 -10.26 -19.96 4.44
CA ASN A 141 -11.03 -21.15 4.78
C ASN A 141 -11.65 -20.93 6.16
N ASP A 142 -10.83 -20.60 7.16
CA ASP A 142 -11.25 -20.37 8.53
C ASP A 142 -10.46 -19.21 9.17
N MET A 143 -11.08 -18.46 10.07
CA MET A 143 -10.44 -17.30 10.72
C MET A 143 -9.69 -17.65 12.00
N GLU A 144 -10.06 -18.77 12.62
CA GLU A 144 -9.44 -19.28 13.84
C GLU A 144 -9.53 -20.81 13.84
N MET A 145 -8.40 -21.47 13.54
CA MET A 145 -8.35 -22.92 13.62
C MET A 145 -8.53 -23.37 15.07
N SER A 146 -9.73 -23.84 15.36
CA SER A 146 -10.14 -24.28 16.68
C SER A 146 -10.97 -25.57 16.58
N SER A 147 -10.74 -26.50 17.50
CA SER A 147 -11.50 -27.75 17.55
C SER A 147 -11.66 -28.25 18.98
N ARG A 148 -12.73 -29.01 19.21
CA ARG A 148 -12.99 -29.69 20.49
C ARG A 148 -12.74 -31.18 20.34
N PHE A 149 -11.82 -31.70 21.13
CA PHE A 149 -11.57 -33.14 21.21
C PHE A 149 -12.43 -33.77 22.31
N LEU A 150 -12.69 -35.08 22.18
CA LEU A 150 -13.43 -35.83 23.19
C LEU A 150 -12.70 -35.77 24.54
N GLY A 151 -13.44 -35.41 25.60
CA GLY A 151 -12.89 -35.25 26.94
C GLY A 151 -12.32 -33.86 27.24
N ALA A 152 -12.27 -32.94 26.27
CA ALA A 152 -11.93 -31.55 26.52
C ALA A 152 -13.17 -30.75 26.94
N GLU A 153 -13.07 -29.98 28.03
CA GLU A 153 -14.13 -29.05 28.46
C GLU A 153 -14.18 -27.78 27.60
N LYS A 154 -13.05 -27.41 26.98
CA LYS A 154 -12.86 -26.18 26.20
C LYS A 154 -12.25 -26.49 24.85
N ASP A 155 -12.43 -25.56 23.92
CA ASP A 155 -11.86 -25.66 22.58
C ASP A 155 -10.36 -25.41 22.61
N LEU A 156 -9.61 -26.20 21.84
CA LEU A 156 -8.19 -25.99 21.62
C LEU A 156 -8.01 -25.19 20.34
N THR A 157 -7.15 -24.17 20.38
CA THR A 157 -6.92 -23.24 19.28
C THR A 157 -5.44 -23.24 18.88
N LEU A 158 -5.17 -23.23 17.58
CA LEU A 158 -3.79 -23.18 17.06
C LEU A 158 -3.24 -21.74 16.99
N LEU A 159 -4.09 -20.74 17.27
CA LEU A 159 -3.77 -19.30 17.22
C LEU A 159 -3.30 -18.83 15.83
N GLU A 160 -3.84 -19.47 14.78
CA GLU A 160 -3.61 -19.15 13.39
C GLU A 160 -4.90 -19.32 12.58
N ALA A 161 -5.00 -18.57 11.48
CA ALA A 161 -6.09 -18.67 10.52
C ALA A 161 -5.71 -19.64 9.38
N ASP A 162 -6.69 -20.34 8.82
CA ASP A 162 -6.49 -21.19 7.66
C ASP A 162 -6.80 -20.43 6.36
N ALA A 163 -5.83 -20.42 5.45
CA ALA A 163 -5.99 -19.78 4.16
C ALA A 163 -5.12 -20.44 3.09
N THR A 164 -5.64 -20.45 1.87
CA THR A 164 -4.92 -20.91 0.68
C THR A 164 -4.28 -19.73 -0.06
N LEU A 165 -2.97 -19.79 -0.27
CA LEU A 165 -2.23 -18.80 -1.04
C LEU A 165 -2.46 -18.95 -2.55
N LEU A 166 -3.15 -17.97 -3.15
CA LEU A 166 -3.45 -17.98 -4.59
C LEU A 166 -2.34 -17.38 -5.45
N GLY A 167 -1.64 -16.36 -4.94
CA GLY A 167 -0.59 -15.66 -5.70
C GLY A 167 -0.30 -14.26 -5.19
N LEU A 168 0.64 -13.58 -5.84
CA LEU A 168 0.96 -12.18 -5.53
C LEU A 168 -0.15 -11.24 -5.98
N TYR A 169 -0.45 -10.23 -5.16
CA TYR A 169 -1.36 -9.15 -5.49
C TYR A 169 -0.57 -8.05 -6.19
N ARG A 170 -0.75 -7.92 -7.51
CA ARG A 170 -0.17 -6.83 -8.31
C ARG A 170 -1.26 -5.78 -8.52
N THR A 171 -1.05 -4.58 -7.99
CA THR A 171 -1.85 -3.42 -8.41
C THR A 171 -1.35 -3.02 -9.79
N GLU A 172 -2.20 -3.16 -10.81
CA GLU A 172 -1.82 -3.07 -12.22
C GLU A 172 -1.05 -1.77 -12.55
N ALA A 173 0.17 -1.90 -13.06
CA ALA A 173 0.77 -0.98 -14.04
C ALA A 173 1.87 -1.67 -14.88
N ARG A 174 1.83 -3.00 -15.03
CA ARG A 174 2.80 -3.70 -15.90
C ARG A 174 2.18 -3.80 -17.29
N LYS A 175 2.58 -2.90 -18.21
CA LYS A 175 2.28 -3.06 -19.64
C LYS A 175 2.65 -4.49 -20.06
N PRO A 176 1.77 -5.22 -20.75
CA PRO A 176 2.14 -6.52 -21.28
C PRO A 176 3.34 -6.32 -22.21
N LYS A 177 4.38 -7.13 -22.04
CA LYS A 177 5.47 -7.18 -23.03
C LYS A 177 4.84 -7.72 -24.31
N ALA A 178 4.83 -6.91 -25.38
CA ALA A 178 4.47 -7.37 -26.71
C ALA A 178 5.36 -8.57 -27.04
N GLN A 179 4.74 -9.71 -27.35
CA GLN A 179 5.43 -10.87 -27.86
C GLN A 179 5.90 -10.56 -29.30
N PRO A 180 7.09 -11.03 -29.71
CA PRO A 180 7.64 -10.76 -31.03
C PRO A 180 6.80 -11.35 -32.16
#